data_AF-A0A5F2I8J3-F1
#
_entry.id   AF-A0A5F2I8J3-F1
#
_cell.length_a   1.000
_cell.length_b   1.000
_cell.length_c   1.000
_cell.angle_alpha   90.00
_cell.angle_beta   90.00
_cell.angle_gamma   90.00
#
_symmetry.space_group_name_H-M   'P 1'
#
loop_
_entity.id
_entity.type
_entity.pdbx_description
1 polymer ?
#
loop_
_entity_poly.entity_id
_entity_poly.type
_entity_poly.pdbx_seq_one_letter_code
_entity_poly.pdbx_strand_id
1 'polypeptide(L)' 'MKNLLQQFLKDETGATAIEYGLIAAVLSLAIVGGVGKAADAIQWLFSDNNSKLANAFAKH' A
#
# COMPACT_ATOMS: atom_id res chain seq x y z
N MET A 1 -12.41 -9.57 -38.86
CA MET A 1 -12.96 -9.27 -37.51
C MET A 1 -13.07 -10.51 -36.62
N LYS A 2 -13.70 -11.61 -37.08
CA LYS A 2 -13.82 -12.85 -36.28
C LYS A 2 -12.47 -13.40 -35.75
N ASN A 3 -11.43 -13.42 -36.59
CA ASN A 3 -10.10 -13.91 -36.19
C ASN A 3 -9.36 -13.04 -35.16
N LEU A 4 -9.58 -11.72 -35.16
CA LEU A 4 -8.95 -10.82 -34.18
C LEU A 4 -9.59 -10.97 -32.80
N LEU A 5 -10.93 -11.07 -32.75
CA LEU A 5 -11.67 -11.32 -31.51
C LEU A 5 -11.33 -12.70 -30.92
N GLN A 6 -11.16 -13.72 -31.76
CA GLN A 6 -10.73 -15.06 -31.31
C GLN A 6 -9.29 -15.10 -30.80
N GLN A 7 -8.38 -14.30 -31.38
CA GLN A 7 -7.01 -14.16 -30.87
C GLN A 7 -6.98 -13.39 -29.54
N PHE A 8 -7.79 -12.34 -29.41
CA PHE A 8 -7.91 -11.57 -28.16
C PHE A 8 -8.51 -12.41 -27.01
N LEU A 9 -9.50 -13.26 -27.31
CA LEU A 9 -10.07 -14.21 -26.34
C LEU A 9 -9.10 -15.36 -25.98
N LYS A 10 -8.09 -15.64 -26.81
CA LYS A 10 -7.02 -16.62 -26.56
C LYS A 10 -5.78 -16.01 -25.92
N ASP A 11 -5.74 -14.68 -25.77
CA ASP A 11 -4.58 -13.97 -25.26
C ASP A 11 -4.62 -13.92 -23.73
N GLU A 12 -3.97 -14.90 -23.11
CA GLU A 12 -3.86 -14.99 -21.65
C GLU A 12 -2.87 -13.98 -21.07
N THR A 13 -2.02 -13.35 -21.90
CA THR A 13 -1.03 -12.35 -21.45
C THR A 13 -1.70 -11.05 -20.99
N GLY A 14 -2.81 -10.68 -21.62
CA GLY A 14 -3.66 -9.57 -21.18
C GLY A 14 -4.47 -9.90 -19.93
N ALA A 15 -4.92 -11.15 -19.79
CA ALA A 15 -5.61 -11.62 -18.58
C ALA A 15 -4.67 -11.61 -17.36
N THR A 16 -3.41 -12.02 -17.52
CA THR A 16 -2.40 -11.95 -16.44
C THR A 16 -2.07 -10.51 -16.05
N ALA A 17 -2.05 -9.56 -16.99
CA ALA A 17 -1.82 -8.15 -16.68
C ALA A 17 -2.93 -7.54 -15.80
N ILE A 18 -4.18 -7.97 -15.99
CA ILE A 18 -5.31 -7.52 -15.15
C ILE A 18 -5.23 -8.10 -13.75
N GLU A 19 -4.83 -9.37 -13.60
CA GLU A 19 -4.67 -10.03 -12.30
C GLU A 19 -3.57 -9.37 -11.47
N TYR A 20 -2.37 -9.21 -12.05
CA TYR A 20 -1.28 -8.51 -11.37
C TYR A 20 -1.56 -7.02 -11.19
N GLY A 21 -2.31 -6.40 -12.11
CA GLY A 21 -2.80 -5.03 -11.97
C GLY A 21 -3.73 -4.85 -10.78
N LEU A 22 -4.64 -5.80 -10.53
CA LEU A 22 -5.53 -5.79 -9.38
C LEU A 22 -4.77 -5.98 -8.06
N ILE A 23 -3.80 -6.91 -8.03
CA ILE A 23 -2.92 -7.12 -6.87
C ILE A 23 -2.14 -5.83 -6.57
N ALA A 24 -1.54 -5.21 -7.58
CA ALA A 24 -0.79 -3.96 -7.43
C ALA A 24 -1.68 -2.80 -6.93
N ALA A 25 -2.93 -2.70 -7.41
CA ALA A 25 -3.88 -1.69 -6.97
C ALA A 25 -4.23 -1.86 -5.48
N VAL A 26 -4.56 -3.07 -5.05
CA VAL A 26 -4.89 -3.35 -3.64
C VAL A 26 -3.69 -3.12 -2.72
N LEU A 27 -2.49 -3.57 -3.12
CA LEU A 27 -1.26 -3.32 -2.35
C LEU A 27 -0.95 -1.83 -2.25
N SER A 28 -1.11 -1.09 -3.34
CA SER A 28 -0.87 0.37 -3.36
C SER A 28 -1.82 1.09 -2.40
N LEU A 29 -3.11 0.73 -2.40
CA LEU A 29 -4.08 1.32 -1.48
C LEU A 29 -3.78 0.99 -0.01
N ALA A 30 -3.36 -0.24 0.29
CA ALA A 30 -2.96 -0.64 1.63
C ALA A 30 -1.72 0.14 2.12
N ILE A 31 -0.72 0.30 1.25
CA ILE A 31 0.50 1.08 1.55
C ILE A 31 0.16 2.54 1.79
N VAL A 32 -0.59 3.18 0.87
CA VAL A 32 -0.97 4.60 0.99
C VAL A 32 -1.80 4.84 2.25
N GLY A 33 -2.74 3.95 2.58
CA GLY A 33 -3.55 4.05 3.79
C GLY A 33 -2.77 3.83 5.09
N GLY A 34 -1.67 3.06 5.05
CA GLY A 34 -0.86 2.72 6.22
C GLY A 34 0.32 3.68 6.47
N VAL A 35 0.97 4.15 5.41
CA VAL A 35 2.21 4.96 5.50
C VAL A 35 1.99 6.26 6.27
N GLY A 36 0.87 6.97 6.04
CA GLY A 36 0.58 8.20 6.78
C GLY A 36 0.49 7.96 8.29
N LYS A 37 -0.24 6.92 8.70
CA LYS A 37 -0.38 6.56 10.12
C LYS A 37 0.94 6.15 10.75
N ALA A 38 1.78 5.42 10.02
CA ALA A 38 3.11 5.04 10.48
C ALA A 38 4.00 6.27 10.66
N ALA A 39 3.98 7.20 9.70
CA ALA A 39 4.72 8.46 9.79
C ALA A 39 4.26 9.31 10.99
N ASP A 40 2.96 9.48 11.18
CA ASP A 40 2.39 10.20 12.32
C ASP A 40 2.80 9.57 13.66
N ALA A 41 2.77 8.24 13.75
CA ALA A 41 3.17 7.52 14.95
C ALA A 41 4.67 7.69 15.27
N ILE A 42 5.53 7.68 14.24
CA ILE A 42 6.96 7.95 14.39
C ILE A 42 7.18 9.40 14.82
N GLN A 43 6.53 10.36 14.15
CA GLN A 43 6.65 11.77 14.49
C GLN A 43 6.20 12.04 15.93
N TRP A 44 5.07 11.47 16.35
CA TRP A 44 4.61 11.56 17.73
C TRP A 44 5.62 10.95 18.70
N LEU A 45 6.20 9.79 18.40
CA LEU A 45 7.15 9.12 19.29
C LEU A 45 8.41 9.98 19.56
N PHE A 46 8.90 10.71 18.56
CA PHE A 46 10.18 11.41 18.64
C PHE A 46 10.11 12.94 18.77
N SER A 47 9.02 13.59 18.34
CA SER A 47 8.93 15.06 18.30
C SER A 47 7.98 15.65 19.34
N ASP A 48 7.21 14.83 20.05
CA ASP A 48 6.23 15.27 21.03
C ASP A 48 6.76 15.11 22.48
N ASN A 49 6.57 16.13 23.32
CA ASN A 49 6.98 16.10 24.73
C ASN A 49 6.11 15.19 25.60
N ASN A 50 4.92 14.82 25.11
CA ASN A 50 4.04 13.85 25.74
C ASN A 50 4.11 12.48 25.04
N SER A 51 5.13 12.26 24.21
CA SER A 51 5.32 10.97 23.57
C SER A 51 5.56 9.85 24.58
N LYS A 52 5.38 8.59 24.16
CA LYS A 52 5.78 7.43 24.98
C LYS A 52 7.25 7.50 25.39
N LEU A 53 8.11 7.98 24.50
CA LEU A 53 9.55 8.08 24.74
C LEU A 53 9.85 9.12 25.82
N ALA A 54 9.31 10.34 25.70
CA ALA A 54 9.49 11.40 26.68
C ALA A 54 8.94 11.01 28.06
N ASN A 55 7.74 10.40 28.09
CA ASN A 55 7.13 9.90 29.33
C ASN A 55 7.95 8.80 30.01
N ALA A 56 8.62 7.93 29.24
CA ALA A 56 9.49 6.89 29.80
C ALA A 56 10.72 7.50 30.50
N PHE A 57 11.29 8.57 29.95
CA PHE A 57 12.42 9.29 30.55
C PHE A 57 12.01 10.13 31.76
N ALA A 58 10.83 10.73 31.75
CA ALA A 58 10.34 11.56 32.86
C ALA A 58 9.92 10.75 34.11
N LYS A 59 9.75 9.43 33.98
CA LYS A 59 9.34 8.54 35.07
C LYS A 59 10.49 8.04 35.95
N HIS A 60 11.72 8.40 35.61
CA HIS A 60 12.94 8.15 36.37
C HIS A 60 13.58 9.48 36.78
#